data_AF-A0A959AZD7-F1
#
_entry.id   AF-A0A959AZD7-F1
#
_cell.length_a   1.000
_cell.length_b   1.000
_cell.length_c   1.000
_cell.angle_alpha   90.00
_cell.angle_beta   90.00
_cell.angle_gamma   90.00
#
_symmetry.space_group_name_H-M   'P 1'
#
loop_
_entity.id
_entity.type
_entity.pdbx_description
1 polymer ?
#
loop_
_entity_poly.entity_id
_entity_poly.type
_entity_poly.pdbx_seq_one_letter_code
_entity_poly.pdbx_strand_id
1 'polypeptide(L)'
;PWSLMILYFIRKDIVSFIRKDSFITFNLIAFLSNILVYWASPEVYPRYLLMLAPLIFSAYLYLHTDHEQGRTWQYRVITGFLLAFCIVSTLGAFAPLFFGRLQVVPYAVAKSLGLGLAMAGLTYLYWRLREERLLVMILVLLVFRIGFNWFVLPDRNAHDFGDECRQSTIQAARQFKKEKLFVYKDTEVQTTNSFYLTNERGAIVPRQFNDFDTTALYIISPGSYPDVEYEKWGDFRLRHDTLTYDIGKLKSTKE
;
A
#
# COMPACT_ATOMS: atom_id res chain seq x y z
N PRO A 1 6.74 -8.19 11.07
CA PRO A 1 7.06 -9.10 12.18
C PRO A 1 7.92 -10.30 11.73
N TRP A 2 7.56 -10.94 10.62
CA TRP A 2 8.20 -12.17 10.14
C TRP A 2 9.67 -12.03 9.70
N SER A 3 10.08 -10.85 9.24
CA SER A 3 11.48 -10.58 8.85
C SER A 3 12.49 -10.81 9.98
N LEU A 4 12.06 -10.71 11.25
CA LEU A 4 12.93 -10.98 12.40
C LEU A 4 13.34 -12.46 12.49
N MET A 5 12.63 -13.37 11.83
CA MET A 5 12.99 -14.79 11.77
C MET A 5 14.31 -15.04 11.02
N ILE A 6 14.85 -14.02 10.32
CA ILE A 6 16.22 -14.06 9.77
C ILE A 6 17.27 -14.37 10.86
N LEU A 7 17.01 -14.03 12.12
CA LEU A 7 17.91 -14.33 13.24
C LEU A 7 18.13 -15.83 13.44
N TYR A 8 17.20 -16.70 13.01
CA TYR A 8 17.39 -18.15 13.09
C TYR A 8 18.54 -18.65 12.20
N PHE A 9 18.90 -17.90 11.15
CA PHE A 9 20.05 -18.23 10.32
C PHE A 9 21.39 -17.94 11.01
N ILE A 10 21.40 -17.21 12.13
CA ILE A 10 22.62 -16.86 12.88
C ILE A 10 23.02 -18.04 13.79
N ARG A 11 23.67 -19.04 13.19
CA ARG A 11 24.34 -20.17 13.87
C ARG A 11 25.47 -20.73 12.99
N LYS A 12 26.50 -21.30 13.62
CA LYS A 12 27.72 -21.75 12.92
C LYS A 12 27.49 -22.96 12.01
N ASP A 13 26.53 -23.81 12.34
CA ASP A 13 26.22 -25.07 11.66
C ASP A 13 25.02 -24.95 10.70
N ILE A 14 24.58 -23.72 10.36
CA ILE A 14 23.34 -23.48 9.60
C ILE A 14 23.35 -24.17 8.24
N VAL A 15 24.47 -24.11 7.52
CA VAL A 15 24.61 -24.72 6.18
C VAL A 15 24.52 -26.24 6.26
N SER A 16 25.23 -26.85 7.21
CA SER A 16 25.18 -28.30 7.41
C SER A 16 23.82 -28.76 7.92
N PHE A 17 23.14 -27.94 8.72
CA PHE A 17 21.80 -28.23 9.24
C PHE A 17 20.75 -28.21 8.14
N ILE A 18 20.67 -27.13 7.35
CA ILE A 18 19.71 -26.98 6.25
C ILE A 18 19.87 -28.09 5.21
N ARG A 19 21.12 -28.45 4.88
CA ARG A 19 21.44 -29.51 3.92
C ARG A 19 20.92 -30.91 4.30
N LYS A 20 20.48 -31.12 5.55
CA LYS A 20 19.83 -32.37 5.96
C LYS A 20 18.46 -32.56 5.30
N ASP A 21 17.80 -31.47 4.93
CA ASP A 21 16.50 -31.49 4.26
C ASP A 21 16.64 -30.96 2.83
N SER A 22 16.44 -31.83 1.85
CA SER A 22 16.61 -31.50 0.43
C SER A 22 15.55 -30.50 -0.06
N PHE A 23 14.34 -30.53 0.49
CA PHE A 23 13.25 -29.62 0.12
C PHE A 23 13.52 -28.21 0.65
N ILE A 24 13.90 -28.06 1.92
CA ILE A 24 14.25 -26.75 2.51
C ILE A 24 15.49 -26.19 1.82
N THR A 25 16.48 -27.03 1.54
CA THR A 25 17.67 -26.63 0.77
C THR A 25 17.30 -26.10 -0.61
N PHE A 26 16.47 -26.82 -1.35
CA PHE A 26 15.98 -26.39 -2.66
C PHE A 26 15.26 -25.04 -2.58
N ASN A 27 14.32 -24.89 -1.63
CA ASN A 27 13.55 -23.65 -1.47
C ASN A 27 14.46 -22.45 -1.18
N LEU A 28 15.47 -22.61 -0.33
CA LEU A 28 16.42 -21.54 -0.03
C LEU A 28 17.33 -21.20 -1.20
N ILE A 29 17.84 -22.19 -1.93
CA ILE A 29 18.63 -21.95 -3.14
C ILE A 29 17.78 -21.22 -4.18
N ALA A 30 16.54 -21.66 -4.40
CA ALA A 30 15.60 -21.02 -5.30
C ALA A 30 15.29 -19.58 -4.87
N PHE A 31 15.03 -19.35 -3.58
CA PHE A 31 14.82 -18.02 -3.03
C PHE A 31 16.03 -17.10 -3.25
N LEU A 32 17.24 -17.55 -2.86
CA LEU A 32 18.46 -16.76 -2.96
C LEU A 32 18.85 -16.47 -4.42
N SER A 33 18.66 -17.43 -5.31
CA SER A 33 18.94 -17.26 -6.74
C SER A 33 18.02 -16.21 -7.38
N ASN A 34 16.74 -16.20 -6.98
CA ASN A 34 15.75 -15.29 -7.57
C ASN A 34 15.78 -13.90 -6.93
N ILE A 35 15.92 -13.80 -5.59
CA ILE A 35 15.85 -12.50 -4.89
C ILE A 35 16.92 -11.52 -5.37
N LEU A 36 18.11 -12.03 -5.70
CA LEU A 36 19.23 -11.22 -6.21
C LEU A 36 18.92 -10.61 -7.58
N VAL A 37 18.31 -11.39 -8.48
CA VAL A 37 17.90 -10.91 -9.81
C VAL A 37 16.83 -9.83 -9.67
N TYR A 38 15.85 -10.04 -8.80
CA TYR A 38 14.80 -9.04 -8.57
C TYR A 38 15.32 -7.76 -7.94
N TRP A 39 16.29 -7.83 -7.02
CA TRP A 39 16.87 -6.63 -6.40
C TRP A 39 17.84 -5.88 -7.31
N ALA A 40 18.50 -6.57 -8.24
CA ALA A 40 19.35 -5.93 -9.25
C ALA A 40 18.54 -5.28 -10.39
N SER A 41 17.23 -5.55 -10.48
CA SER A 41 16.35 -4.94 -11.49
C SER A 41 16.15 -3.44 -11.23
N PRO A 42 16.16 -2.58 -12.27
CA PRO A 42 15.91 -1.14 -12.13
C PRO A 42 14.49 -0.83 -11.63
N GLU A 43 13.53 -1.72 -11.86
CA GLU A 43 12.16 -1.60 -11.35
C GLU A 43 11.84 -2.76 -10.39
N VAL A 44 11.94 -2.47 -9.09
CA VAL A 44 11.60 -3.44 -8.04
C VAL A 44 10.14 -3.24 -7.62
N TYR A 45 9.24 -4.03 -8.21
CA TYR A 45 7.85 -4.06 -7.76
C TYR A 45 7.64 -5.07 -6.63
N PRO A 46 7.06 -4.67 -5.47
CA PRO A 46 6.85 -5.57 -4.34
C PRO A 46 6.07 -6.85 -4.66
N ARG A 47 5.16 -6.79 -5.65
CA ARG A 47 4.37 -7.95 -6.12
C ARG A 47 5.23 -9.12 -6.58
N TYR A 48 6.43 -8.86 -7.11
CA TYR A 48 7.34 -9.91 -7.55
C TYR A 48 8.03 -10.61 -6.38
N LEU A 49 8.16 -9.95 -5.24
CA LEU A 49 8.73 -10.55 -4.04
C LEU A 49 7.74 -11.45 -3.31
N LEU A 50 6.43 -11.21 -3.49
CA LEU A 50 5.38 -12.02 -2.84
C LEU A 50 5.42 -13.47 -3.27
N MET A 51 5.78 -13.77 -4.53
CA MET A 51 5.90 -15.15 -5.00
C MET A 51 7.05 -15.92 -4.34
N LEU A 52 8.06 -15.20 -3.82
CA LEU A 52 9.22 -15.77 -3.13
C LEU A 52 8.93 -16.01 -1.64
N ALA A 53 7.86 -15.43 -1.09
CA ALA A 53 7.52 -15.55 0.32
C ALA A 53 7.36 -17.02 0.77
N PRO A 54 6.61 -17.90 0.06
CA PRO A 54 6.46 -19.30 0.48
C PRO A 54 7.80 -20.04 0.61
N LEU A 55 8.77 -19.73 -0.26
CA LEU A 55 10.09 -20.36 -0.26
C LEU A 55 10.85 -20.03 1.03
N ILE A 56 10.97 -18.75 1.39
CA ILE A 56 11.67 -18.34 2.61
C ILE A 56 10.88 -18.70 3.89
N PHE A 57 9.54 -18.64 3.85
CA PHE A 57 8.70 -19.03 4.98
C PHE A 57 8.83 -20.52 5.30
N SER A 58 9.01 -21.39 4.30
CA SER A 58 9.26 -22.82 4.55
C SER A 58 10.52 -23.03 5.42
N ALA A 59 11.60 -22.30 5.11
CA ALA A 59 12.83 -22.35 5.88
C ALA A 59 12.68 -21.72 7.26
N TYR A 60 11.95 -20.61 7.38
CA TYR A 60 11.66 -19.99 8.67
C TYR A 60 10.88 -20.93 9.60
N LEU A 61 9.85 -21.62 9.10
CA LEU A 61 9.08 -22.58 9.88
C LEU A 61 9.93 -23.78 10.31
N TYR A 62 10.72 -24.33 9.38
CA TYR A 62 11.64 -25.43 9.67
C TYR A 62 12.64 -25.08 10.77
N LEU A 63 13.28 -23.91 10.68
CA LEU A 63 14.21 -23.43 11.70
C LEU A 63 13.50 -23.06 13.01
N HIS A 64 12.27 -22.53 12.94
CA HIS A 64 11.52 -22.18 14.14
C HIS A 64 11.28 -23.40 15.03
N THR A 65 10.86 -24.53 14.45
CA THR A 65 10.62 -25.78 15.19
C THR A 65 11.89 -26.31 15.86
N ASP A 66 13.04 -26.27 15.17
CA ASP A 66 14.33 -26.67 15.75
C ASP A 66 14.74 -25.75 16.92
N HIS A 67 14.67 -24.44 16.70
CA HIS A 67 15.03 -23.44 17.71
C HIS A 67 14.09 -23.44 18.92
N GLU A 68 12.83 -23.84 18.74
CA GLU A 68 11.85 -24.06 19.79
C GLU A 68 12.21 -25.26 20.68
N GLN A 69 12.52 -26.41 20.08
CA GLN A 69 12.94 -27.62 20.80
C GLN A 69 14.21 -27.35 21.63
N GLY A 70 15.18 -26.66 21.03
CA GLY A 70 16.42 -26.27 21.72
C GLY A 70 16.29 -25.10 22.70
N ARG A 71 15.11 -24.44 22.77
CA ARG A 71 14.85 -23.22 23.57
C ARG A 71 15.96 -22.17 23.46
N THR A 72 16.44 -22.00 22.24
CA THR A 72 17.58 -21.13 21.94
C THR A 72 17.29 -19.66 22.29
N TRP A 73 18.35 -18.84 22.41
CA TRP A 73 18.16 -17.42 22.66
C TRP A 73 17.44 -16.71 21.51
N GLN A 74 17.67 -17.12 20.25
CA GLN A 74 16.99 -16.60 19.07
C GLN A 74 15.47 -16.82 19.17
N TYR A 75 15.05 -18.02 19.59
CA TYR A 75 13.64 -18.33 19.82
C TYR A 75 13.04 -17.41 20.90
N ARG A 76 13.73 -17.20 22.02
CA ARG A 76 13.26 -16.29 23.09
C ARG A 76 13.12 -14.85 22.61
N VAL A 77 14.07 -14.34 21.83
CA VAL A 77 14.01 -13.00 21.26
C VAL A 77 12.83 -12.85 20.30
N ILE A 78 12.68 -13.79 19.35
CA ILE A 78 11.59 -13.73 18.36
C ILE A 78 10.23 -13.87 19.03
N THR A 79 10.04 -14.86 19.90
CA THR A 79 8.74 -15.04 20.59
C THR A 79 8.41 -13.90 21.54
N GLY A 80 9.42 -13.31 22.20
CA GLY A 80 9.26 -12.11 23.03
C GLY A 80 8.88 -10.89 22.19
N PHE A 81 9.52 -10.68 21.04
CA PHE A 81 9.16 -9.61 20.10
C PHE A 81 7.73 -9.78 19.57
N LEU A 82 7.33 -10.99 19.20
CA LEU A 82 5.97 -11.27 18.74
C LEU A 82 4.93 -11.04 19.86
N LEU A 83 5.24 -11.41 21.11
CA LEU A 83 4.37 -11.09 22.25
C LEU A 83 4.26 -9.58 22.47
N ALA A 84 5.38 -8.85 22.41
CA ALA A 84 5.39 -7.39 22.52
C ALA A 84 4.53 -6.76 21.41
N PHE A 85 4.63 -7.27 20.18
CA PHE A 85 3.78 -6.86 19.07
C PHE A 85 2.30 -7.10 19.37
N CYS A 86 1.91 -8.26 19.92
CA CYS A 86 0.52 -8.54 20.32
C CYS A 86 0.01 -7.55 21.38
N ILE A 87 0.82 -7.25 22.41
CA ILE A 87 0.48 -6.30 23.46
C ILE A 87 0.31 -4.89 22.86
N VAL A 88 1.28 -4.41 22.09
CA VAL A 88 1.22 -3.09 21.45
C VAL A 88 0.02 -2.99 20.52
N SER A 89 -0.28 -4.03 19.75
CA SER A 89 -1.44 -4.06 18.86
C SER A 89 -2.75 -4.04 19.62
N THR A 90 -2.83 -4.71 20.78
CA THR A 90 -3.99 -4.68 21.68
C THR A 90 -4.21 -3.27 22.24
N LEU A 91 -3.14 -2.61 22.71
CA LEU A 91 -3.22 -1.22 23.16
C LEU A 91 -3.63 -0.28 22.02
N GLY A 92 -3.06 -0.50 20.83
CA GLY A 92 -3.39 0.26 19.62
C GLY A 92 -4.85 0.12 19.19
N ALA A 93 -5.54 -0.99 19.51
CA ALA A 93 -6.96 -1.15 19.22
C ALA A 93 -7.85 -0.14 19.96
N PHE A 94 -7.36 0.43 21.07
CA PHE A 94 -8.03 1.49 21.83
C PHE A 94 -7.68 2.91 21.36
N ALA A 95 -6.76 3.06 20.40
CA ALA A 95 -6.38 4.37 19.86
C ALA A 95 -7.59 5.23 19.40
N PRO A 96 -8.63 4.67 18.73
CA PRO A 96 -9.80 5.47 18.33
C PRO A 96 -10.54 6.15 19.48
N LEU A 97 -10.40 5.68 20.72
CA LEU A 97 -11.02 6.32 21.89
C LEU A 97 -10.33 7.63 22.27
N PHE A 98 -9.04 7.79 21.93
CA PHE A 98 -8.24 8.96 22.30
C PHE A 98 -8.07 9.95 21.13
N PHE A 99 -8.19 9.49 19.88
CA PHE A 99 -8.01 10.34 18.70
C PHE A 99 -9.36 10.70 18.06
N GLY A 100 -9.77 11.97 18.21
CA GLY A 100 -11.02 12.49 17.63
C GLY A 100 -11.15 12.28 16.11
N ARG A 101 -10.02 12.28 15.38
CA ARG A 101 -9.96 11.98 13.94
C ARG A 101 -10.54 10.61 13.58
N LEU A 102 -10.38 9.62 14.45
CA LEU A 102 -10.87 8.25 14.20
C LEU A 102 -12.32 8.03 14.69
N GLN A 103 -12.89 9.01 15.40
CA GLN A 103 -14.27 8.94 15.91
C GLN A 103 -15.33 9.30 14.86
N VAL A 104 -14.90 9.73 13.67
CA VAL A 104 -15.77 9.99 12.51
C VAL A 104 -16.49 8.70 12.05
N VAL A 105 -15.96 7.53 12.40
CA VAL A 105 -16.54 6.23 12.03
C VAL A 105 -17.76 5.90 12.90
N PRO A 106 -18.90 5.48 12.31
CA PRO A 106 -20.06 5.05 13.08
C PRO A 106 -19.74 3.93 14.07
N TYR A 107 -20.26 4.07 15.29
CA TYR A 107 -20.03 3.14 16.41
C TYR A 107 -18.55 2.94 16.76
N ALA A 108 -17.71 3.98 16.60
CA ALA A 108 -16.27 3.92 16.86
C ALA A 108 -15.92 3.31 18.22
N VAL A 109 -16.62 3.72 19.28
CA VAL A 109 -16.39 3.21 20.65
C VAL A 109 -16.68 1.71 20.72
N ALA A 110 -17.84 1.26 20.25
CA ALA A 110 -18.22 -0.16 20.29
C ALA A 110 -17.27 -1.03 19.46
N LYS A 111 -16.88 -0.55 18.26
CA LYS A 111 -15.89 -1.24 17.40
C LYS A 111 -14.51 -1.31 18.06
N SER A 112 -14.05 -0.23 18.68
CA SER A 112 -12.77 -0.18 19.37
C SER A 112 -12.74 -1.10 20.59
N LEU A 113 -13.80 -1.11 21.40
CA LEU A 113 -13.93 -2.05 22.53
C LEU A 113 -13.98 -3.50 22.06
N GLY A 114 -14.77 -3.81 21.03
CA GLY A 114 -14.86 -5.16 20.46
C GLY A 114 -13.52 -5.66 19.91
N LEU A 115 -12.80 -4.81 19.18
CA LEU A 115 -11.45 -5.13 18.69
C LEU A 115 -10.44 -5.25 19.82
N GLY A 116 -10.49 -4.37 20.81
CA GLY A 116 -9.63 -4.43 22.00
C GLY A 116 -9.81 -5.73 22.76
N LEU A 117 -11.05 -6.16 22.99
CA LEU A 117 -11.36 -7.44 23.63
C LEU A 117 -10.89 -8.64 22.80
N ALA A 118 -11.13 -8.62 21.49
CA ALA A 118 -10.66 -9.69 20.59
C ALA A 118 -9.12 -9.79 20.59
N MET A 119 -8.43 -8.65 20.49
CA MET A 119 -6.97 -8.58 20.51
C MET A 119 -6.39 -8.98 21.87
N ALA A 120 -7.02 -8.59 22.97
CA ALA A 120 -6.63 -9.01 24.32
C ALA A 120 -6.81 -10.53 24.48
N GLY A 121 -7.93 -11.08 24.00
CA GLY A 121 -8.19 -12.52 23.97
C GLY A 121 -7.13 -13.27 23.17
N LEU A 122 -6.77 -12.80 21.97
CA LEU A 122 -5.71 -13.40 21.16
C LEU A 122 -4.32 -13.25 21.80
N THR A 123 -4.03 -12.13 22.45
CA THR A 123 -2.77 -11.94 23.19
C THR A 123 -2.67 -12.92 24.36
N TYR A 124 -3.77 -13.13 25.09
CA TYR A 124 -3.85 -14.15 26.13
C TYR A 124 -3.66 -15.57 25.57
N LEU A 125 -4.33 -15.89 24.46
CA LEU A 125 -4.17 -17.19 23.78
C LEU A 125 -2.73 -17.39 23.30
N TYR A 126 -2.05 -16.37 22.79
CA TYR A 126 -0.65 -16.44 22.39
C TYR A 126 0.26 -16.79 23.59
N TRP A 127 -0.05 -16.27 24.77
CA TRP A 127 0.68 -16.59 25.99
C TRP A 127 0.41 -18.02 26.48
N ARG A 128 -0.85 -18.48 26.39
CA ARG A 128 -1.30 -19.79 26.88
C ARG A 128 -0.96 -20.95 25.94
N LEU A 129 -1.25 -20.81 24.65
CA LEU A 129 -1.08 -21.84 23.61
C LEU A 129 0.30 -21.70 22.97
N ARG A 130 1.32 -22.27 23.64
CA ARG A 130 2.72 -22.12 23.20
C ARG A 130 3.02 -22.78 21.87
N GLU A 131 2.41 -23.94 21.61
CA GLU A 131 2.60 -24.72 20.38
C GLU A 131 1.95 -24.04 19.16
N GLU A 132 0.81 -23.37 19.36
CA GLU A 132 0.03 -22.74 18.29
C GLU A 132 0.32 -21.24 18.12
N ARG A 133 1.43 -20.74 18.67
CA ARG A 133 1.77 -19.30 18.69
C ARG A 133 1.75 -18.66 17.31
N LEU A 134 2.25 -19.36 16.30
CA LEU A 134 2.30 -18.83 14.93
C LEU A 134 0.90 -18.72 14.33
N LEU A 135 0.00 -19.68 14.61
CA LEU A 135 -1.40 -19.59 14.18
C LEU A 135 -2.14 -18.45 14.88
N VAL A 136 -1.95 -18.31 16.20
CA VAL A 136 -2.53 -17.18 16.95
C VAL A 136 -2.00 -15.85 16.40
N MET A 137 -0.72 -15.77 16.03
CA MET A 137 -0.12 -14.59 15.40
C MET A 137 -0.78 -14.23 14.06
N ILE A 138 -1.15 -15.22 13.24
CA ILE A 138 -1.91 -15.00 12.00
C ILE A 138 -3.29 -14.39 12.32
N LEU A 139 -3.98 -14.90 13.34
CA LEU A 139 -5.25 -14.35 13.78
C LEU A 139 -5.11 -12.92 14.30
N VAL A 140 -4.06 -12.61 15.05
CA VAL A 140 -3.74 -11.24 15.50
C VAL A 140 -3.58 -10.31 14.31
N LEU A 141 -2.82 -10.71 13.28
CA LEU A 141 -2.64 -9.91 12.06
C LEU A 141 -3.96 -9.72 11.29
N LEU A 142 -4.82 -10.73 11.27
CA LEU A 142 -6.13 -10.64 10.64
C LEU A 142 -7.04 -9.64 11.37
N VAL A 143 -7.16 -9.75 12.69
CA VAL A 143 -7.97 -8.81 13.50
C VAL A 143 -7.39 -7.40 13.42
N PHE A 144 -6.07 -7.25 13.48
CA PHE A 144 -5.40 -5.97 13.25
C PHE A 144 -5.76 -5.38 11.88
N ARG A 145 -5.78 -6.21 10.82
CA ARG A 145 -6.18 -5.78 9.47
C ARG A 145 -7.64 -5.34 9.40
N ILE A 146 -8.54 -6.02 10.11
CA ILE A 146 -9.95 -5.62 10.22
C ILE A 146 -10.05 -4.25 10.91
N GLY A 147 -9.34 -4.05 12.02
CA GLY A 147 -9.29 -2.76 12.71
C GLY A 147 -8.77 -1.62 11.83
N PHE A 148 -7.68 -1.87 11.08
CA PHE A 148 -7.17 -0.93 10.09
C PHE A 148 -8.23 -0.57 9.04
N ASN A 149 -8.96 -1.57 8.51
CA ASN A 149 -9.99 -1.34 7.50
C ASN A 149 -11.17 -0.54 8.04
N TRP A 150 -11.55 -0.72 9.31
CA TRP A 150 -12.68 0.01 9.90
C TRP A 150 -12.36 1.46 10.25
N PHE A 151 -11.13 1.77 10.68
CA PHE A 151 -10.80 3.11 11.17
C PHE A 151 -9.92 3.90 10.22
N VAL A 152 -8.87 3.28 9.66
CA VAL A 152 -7.87 4.00 8.87
C VAL A 152 -8.36 4.24 7.45
N LEU A 153 -9.02 3.28 6.81
CA LEU A 153 -9.49 3.46 5.42
C LEU A 153 -10.57 4.54 5.28
N PRO A 154 -11.60 4.63 6.15
CA PRO A 154 -12.59 5.71 6.06
C PRO A 154 -11.97 7.09 6.31
N ASP A 155 -11.08 7.20 7.30
CA ASP A 155 -10.36 8.45 7.54
C ASP A 155 -9.51 8.86 6.34
N ARG A 156 -8.77 7.93 5.74
CA ARG A 156 -8.01 8.19 4.52
C ARG A 156 -8.91 8.57 3.36
N ASN A 157 -10.07 7.93 3.21
CA ASN A 157 -10.99 8.30 2.14
C ASN A 157 -11.57 9.73 2.32
N ALA A 158 -11.64 10.24 3.55
CA ALA A 158 -12.17 11.58 3.82
C ALA A 158 -11.11 12.69 3.87
N HIS A 159 -9.85 12.34 4.21
CA HIS A 159 -8.81 13.33 4.55
C HIS A 159 -7.46 13.08 3.86
N ASP A 160 -7.34 12.07 2.98
CA ASP A 160 -6.12 11.86 2.18
C ASP A 160 -6.14 12.81 0.96
N PHE A 161 -4.97 13.31 0.57
CA PHE A 161 -4.81 14.18 -0.61
C PHE A 161 -5.30 13.52 -1.90
N GLY A 162 -5.33 12.18 -1.93
CA GLY A 162 -5.96 11.42 -3.00
C GLY A 162 -7.46 11.69 -3.17
N ASP A 163 -8.19 11.96 -2.08
CA ASP A 163 -9.59 12.37 -2.18
C ASP A 163 -9.70 13.80 -2.74
N GLU A 164 -8.86 14.73 -2.32
CA GLU A 164 -8.83 16.08 -2.90
C GLU A 164 -8.55 16.07 -4.41
N CYS A 165 -7.62 15.23 -4.87
CA CYS A 165 -7.34 15.01 -6.29
C CYS A 165 -8.55 14.42 -7.02
N ARG A 166 -9.23 13.45 -6.40
CA ARG A 166 -10.46 12.85 -6.94
C ARG A 166 -11.57 13.89 -7.05
N GLN A 167 -11.85 14.64 -5.99
CA GLN A 167 -12.92 15.63 -5.97
C GLN A 167 -12.65 16.77 -6.96
N SER A 168 -11.42 17.30 -7.03
CA SER A 168 -11.06 18.33 -8.01
C SER A 168 -11.20 17.84 -9.45
N THR A 169 -10.80 16.59 -9.73
CA THR A 169 -11.01 15.98 -11.05
C THR A 169 -12.50 15.84 -11.39
N ILE A 170 -13.32 15.38 -10.44
CA ILE A 170 -14.78 15.25 -10.62
C ILE A 170 -15.42 16.62 -10.88
N GLN A 171 -15.00 17.66 -10.15
CA GLN A 171 -15.50 19.02 -10.33
C GLN A 171 -15.16 19.55 -11.73
N ALA A 172 -13.90 19.44 -12.16
CA ALA A 172 -13.48 19.82 -13.50
C ALA A 172 -14.25 19.05 -14.58
N ALA A 173 -14.43 17.73 -14.39
CA ALA A 173 -15.18 16.89 -15.32
C ALA A 173 -16.66 17.31 -15.45
N ARG A 174 -17.29 17.74 -14.36
CA ARG A 174 -18.66 18.26 -14.36
C ARG A 174 -18.76 19.63 -15.02
N GLN A 175 -17.81 20.51 -14.73
CA GLN A 175 -17.73 21.85 -15.32
C GLN A 175 -17.59 21.78 -16.85
N PHE A 176 -16.72 20.89 -17.36
CA PHE A 176 -16.41 20.77 -18.78
C PHE A 176 -17.08 19.55 -19.44
N LYS A 177 -18.24 19.14 -18.92
CA LYS A 177 -18.90 17.90 -19.36
C LYS A 177 -19.30 17.90 -20.84
N LYS A 178 -19.82 19.03 -21.33
CA LYS A 178 -20.31 19.18 -22.71
C LYS A 178 -19.29 19.82 -23.66
N GLU A 179 -18.18 20.30 -23.12
CA GLU A 179 -17.14 20.97 -23.90
C GLU A 179 -16.29 19.96 -24.67
N LYS A 180 -15.75 20.39 -25.81
CA LYS A 180 -14.71 19.65 -26.52
C LYS A 180 -13.41 19.74 -25.71
N LEU A 181 -13.04 18.65 -25.06
CA LEU A 181 -11.87 18.57 -24.17
C LEU A 181 -10.92 17.50 -24.67
N PHE A 182 -9.64 17.86 -24.80
CA PHE A 182 -8.57 16.99 -25.28
C PHE A 182 -7.38 17.01 -24.30
N VAL A 183 -6.55 15.96 -24.33
CA VAL A 183 -5.24 15.97 -23.68
C VAL A 183 -4.22 16.57 -24.64
N TYR A 184 -3.49 17.59 -24.20
CA TYR A 184 -2.48 18.26 -25.02
C TYR A 184 -1.20 17.43 -25.13
N LYS A 185 -0.80 17.08 -26.37
CA LYS A 185 0.45 16.37 -26.69
C LYS A 185 0.69 15.17 -25.77
N ASP A 186 1.87 15.07 -25.16
CA ASP A 186 2.33 13.99 -24.29
C ASP A 186 2.05 14.26 -22.80
N THR A 187 1.11 15.17 -22.47
CA THR A 187 0.70 15.40 -21.07
C THR A 187 0.31 14.07 -20.39
N GLU A 188 1.05 13.66 -19.37
CA GLU A 188 0.88 12.36 -18.70
C GLU A 188 -0.26 12.38 -17.66
N VAL A 189 -1.51 12.55 -18.13
CA VAL A 189 -2.66 12.56 -17.22
C VAL A 189 -2.74 11.25 -16.44
N GLN A 190 -2.60 11.34 -15.12
CA GLN A 190 -2.60 10.20 -14.20
C GLN A 190 -3.84 9.33 -14.40
N THR A 191 -3.65 8.00 -14.39
CA THR A 191 -4.72 7.02 -14.69
C THR A 191 -5.97 7.21 -13.83
N THR A 192 -5.81 7.55 -12.55
CA THR A 192 -6.94 7.86 -11.66
C THR A 192 -7.71 9.08 -12.11
N ASN A 193 -7.03 10.15 -12.52
CA ASN A 193 -7.69 11.37 -12.98
C ASN A 193 -8.41 11.12 -14.30
N SER A 194 -7.73 10.45 -15.25
CA SER A 194 -8.32 10.03 -16.53
C SER A 194 -9.60 9.19 -16.35
N PHE A 195 -9.59 8.27 -15.37
CA PHE A 195 -10.76 7.46 -15.04
C PHE A 195 -11.94 8.32 -14.55
N TYR A 196 -11.74 9.14 -13.53
CA TYR A 196 -12.83 9.97 -12.99
C TYR A 196 -13.34 10.99 -14.00
N LEU A 197 -12.44 11.55 -14.80
CA LEU A 197 -12.78 12.53 -15.82
C LEU A 197 -13.62 11.91 -16.94
N THR A 198 -13.27 10.70 -17.40
CA THR A 198 -14.06 9.94 -18.38
C THR A 198 -15.40 9.50 -17.80
N ASN A 199 -15.43 9.00 -16.55
CA ASN A 199 -16.63 8.51 -15.90
C ASN A 199 -17.68 9.62 -15.68
N GLU A 200 -17.28 10.78 -15.17
CA GLU A 200 -18.21 11.89 -14.92
C GLU A 200 -18.67 12.57 -16.22
N ARG A 201 -17.80 12.65 -17.24
CA ARG A 201 -18.16 13.20 -18.55
C ARG A 201 -19.07 12.25 -19.34
N GLY A 202 -18.90 10.94 -19.19
CA GLY A 202 -19.58 9.92 -19.99
C GLY A 202 -18.97 9.76 -21.40
N ALA A 203 -17.77 10.28 -21.62
CA ALA A 203 -17.05 10.22 -22.89
C ALA A 203 -15.54 10.18 -22.63
N ILE A 204 -14.82 9.42 -23.45
CA ILE A 204 -13.35 9.37 -23.44
C ILE A 204 -12.80 10.75 -23.75
N VAL A 205 -11.68 11.13 -23.12
CA VAL A 205 -10.96 12.37 -23.40
C VAL A 205 -9.78 12.02 -24.29
N PRO A 206 -9.92 12.23 -25.62
CA PRO A 206 -8.87 11.84 -26.54
C PRO A 206 -7.65 12.74 -26.39
N ARG A 207 -6.48 12.18 -26.72
CA ARG A 207 -5.23 12.90 -26.81
C ARG A 207 -5.09 13.51 -28.20
N GLN A 208 -4.64 14.75 -28.25
CA GLN A 208 -4.41 15.46 -29.50
C GLN A 208 -2.93 15.87 -29.58
N PHE A 209 -2.25 15.39 -30.62
CA PHE A 209 -0.83 15.64 -30.84
C PHE A 209 -0.59 16.85 -31.74
N ASN A 210 -1.41 17.01 -32.78
CA ASN A 210 -1.27 18.03 -33.83
C ASN A 210 -2.64 18.66 -34.16
N ASP A 211 -2.65 19.66 -35.05
CA ASP A 211 -3.84 20.31 -35.61
C ASP A 211 -4.79 20.90 -34.55
N PHE A 212 -4.22 21.63 -33.59
CA PHE A 212 -4.97 22.14 -32.44
C PHE A 212 -6.11 23.09 -32.86
N ASP A 213 -7.22 23.02 -32.14
CA ASP A 213 -8.40 23.88 -32.32
C ASP A 213 -8.42 24.92 -31.20
N THR A 214 -8.20 26.21 -31.51
CA THR A 214 -8.21 27.29 -30.50
C THR A 214 -9.57 27.45 -29.81
N THR A 215 -10.64 26.86 -30.33
CA THR A 215 -11.97 26.88 -29.70
C THR A 215 -12.18 25.74 -28.71
N ALA A 216 -11.37 24.68 -28.77
CA ALA A 216 -11.43 23.54 -27.88
C ALA A 216 -10.64 23.77 -26.58
N LEU A 217 -10.98 22.99 -25.54
CA LEU A 217 -10.26 22.97 -24.27
C LEU A 217 -9.20 21.86 -24.28
N TYR A 218 -8.08 22.17 -23.64
CA TYR A 218 -6.95 21.27 -23.51
C TYR A 218 -6.54 21.10 -22.06
N ILE A 219 -6.28 19.85 -21.67
CA ILE A 219 -5.60 19.50 -20.43
C ILE A 219 -4.09 19.64 -20.68
N ILE A 220 -3.45 20.56 -19.98
CA ILE A 220 -2.05 20.95 -20.15
C ILE A 220 -1.33 20.75 -18.82
N SER A 221 -0.12 20.18 -18.86
CA SER A 221 0.80 20.18 -17.73
C SER A 221 1.72 21.40 -17.83
N PRO A 222 1.57 22.42 -16.97
CA PRO A 222 2.39 23.64 -17.04
C PRO A 222 3.88 23.36 -16.85
N GLY A 223 4.21 22.35 -16.03
CA GLY A 223 5.61 21.93 -15.82
C GLY A 223 6.23 21.26 -17.05
N SER A 224 5.43 20.55 -17.85
CA SER A 224 5.91 19.88 -19.08
C SER A 224 5.90 20.81 -20.29
N TYR A 225 5.06 21.85 -20.27
CA TYR A 225 4.84 22.78 -21.39
C TYR A 225 4.79 24.24 -20.91
N PRO A 226 5.91 24.78 -20.38
CA PRO A 226 5.93 26.12 -19.79
C PRO A 226 5.75 27.26 -20.80
N ASP A 227 6.15 27.02 -22.06
CA ASP A 227 6.13 28.03 -23.13
C ASP A 227 4.79 28.11 -23.87
N VAL A 228 3.83 27.23 -23.54
CA VAL A 228 2.54 27.21 -24.22
C VAL A 228 1.67 28.34 -23.69
N GLU A 229 1.27 29.24 -24.59
CA GLU A 229 0.34 30.31 -24.25
C GLU A 229 -1.11 29.84 -24.33
N TYR A 230 -1.79 29.79 -23.18
CA TYR A 230 -3.21 29.49 -23.09
C TYR A 230 -3.93 30.45 -22.14
N GLU A 231 -5.24 30.55 -22.31
CA GLU A 231 -6.14 31.12 -21.31
C GLU A 231 -6.61 29.98 -20.38
N LYS A 232 -6.35 30.10 -19.09
CA LYS A 232 -6.76 29.10 -18.08
C LYS A 232 -8.24 29.28 -17.72
N TRP A 233 -9.02 28.22 -17.89
CA TRP A 233 -10.46 28.18 -17.59
C TRP A 233 -10.78 27.33 -16.36
N GLY A 234 -9.89 26.43 -15.98
CA GLY A 234 -10.00 25.62 -14.77
C GLY A 234 -8.75 24.79 -14.54
N ASP A 235 -8.76 23.98 -13.50
CA ASP A 235 -7.68 23.06 -13.17
C ASP A 235 -8.14 21.92 -12.26
N PHE A 236 -7.29 20.89 -12.14
CA PHE A 236 -7.47 19.82 -11.17
C PHE A 236 -6.11 19.31 -10.66
N ARG A 237 -6.11 18.75 -9.45
CA ARG A 237 -4.86 18.43 -8.73
C ARG A 237 -4.22 17.12 -9.20
N LEU A 238 -2.88 17.07 -9.11
CA LEU A 238 -2.07 15.86 -9.30
C LEU A 238 -1.77 15.20 -7.96
N ARG A 239 -1.66 13.87 -7.94
CA ARG A 239 -1.35 13.11 -6.71
C ARG A 239 0.12 13.16 -6.29
N HIS A 240 1.03 13.28 -7.24
CA HIS A 240 2.47 13.03 -7.05
C HIS A 240 3.32 14.29 -7.23
N ASP A 241 2.68 15.46 -7.37
CA ASP A 241 3.33 16.75 -7.60
C ASP A 241 2.51 17.85 -6.90
N THR A 242 3.13 18.99 -6.62
CA THR A 242 2.45 20.19 -6.11
C THR A 242 1.77 20.98 -7.24
N LEU A 243 2.07 20.64 -8.49
CA LEU A 243 1.47 21.23 -9.67
C LEU A 243 0.01 20.77 -9.89
N THR A 244 -0.73 21.56 -10.66
CA THR A 244 -2.08 21.21 -11.14
C THR A 244 -2.06 20.97 -12.65
N TYR A 245 -3.01 20.19 -13.15
CA TYR A 245 -3.32 20.15 -14.58
C TYR A 245 -4.21 21.32 -14.89
N ASP A 246 -3.76 22.17 -15.80
CA ASP A 246 -4.56 23.30 -16.27
C ASP A 246 -5.48 22.84 -17.39
N ILE A 247 -6.71 23.36 -17.37
CA ILE A 247 -7.67 23.26 -18.46
C ILE A 247 -7.78 24.63 -19.09
N GLY A 248 -7.38 24.76 -20.36
CA GLY A 248 -7.33 26.04 -21.03
C GLY A 248 -7.55 25.98 -22.53
N LYS A 249 -7.81 27.16 -23.11
CA LYS A 249 -7.87 27.36 -24.57
C LYS A 249 -6.54 27.92 -25.04
N LEU A 250 -5.97 27.35 -26.10
CA LEU A 250 -4.72 27.84 -26.67
C LEU A 250 -4.95 29.24 -27.29
N LYS A 251 -4.04 30.18 -27.04
CA LYS A 251 -4.11 31.54 -27.62
C LYS A 251 -3.69 31.57 -29.09
N SER A 252 -2.85 30.63 -29.50
CA SER A 252 -2.41 30.46 -30.89
C SER A 252 -2.26 28.98 -31.23
N THR A 253 -2.46 28.65 -32.50
CA THR A 253 -2.16 27.33 -33.08
C THR A 253 -0.72 27.16 -33.51
N LYS A 254 0.11 28.19 -33.36
CA LYS A 254 1.52 28.10 -33.77
C LYS A 254 2.29 27.18 -32.82
N GLU A 255 2.83 26.12 -33.42
CA GLU A 255 3.92 25.32 -32.88
C GLU A 255 5.15 26.16 -32.53
#